data_AF-A0A9P3BSE0-F1
#
_entry.id   AF-A0A9P3BSE0-F1
#
_cell.length_a   1.000
_cell.length_b   1.000
_cell.length_c   1.000
_cell.angle_alpha   90.00
_cell.angle_beta   90.00
_cell.angle_gamma   90.00
#
_symmetry.space_group_name_H-M   'P 1'
#
loop_
_entity.id
_entity.type
_entity.pdbx_description
1 polymer ?
#
loop_
_entity_poly.entity_id
_entity_poly.type
_entity_poly.pdbx_seq_one_letter_code
_entity_poly.pdbx_strand_id
1 'polypeptide(L)'
;MITLYGLSQKSSGSVQMSNTSTPSNARARAMRLEAAREVARLVELRRRLWGLDRISAPLSQWVTISLLTLLEDLSTPESKEAFVSLCVALRVSARRWEHSKGLLRLTQHLAFQSCLTLPPETIPLYRDFQDLKWGPEDDEKFGALGQSFWM
;
A
#
# COMPACT_ATOMS: atom_id res chain seq x y z
N MET A 1 12.66 -8.93 3.70
CA MET A 1 11.49 -9.83 3.55
C MET A 1 10.39 -9.11 2.78
N ILE A 2 10.52 -9.05 1.45
CA ILE A 2 9.53 -8.51 0.50
C ILE A 2 9.43 -9.57 -0.59
N THR A 3 8.54 -10.56 -0.46
CA THR A 3 8.30 -11.58 -1.50
C THR A 3 6.83 -12.00 -1.63
N LEU A 4 5.90 -11.45 -0.84
CA LEU A 4 4.52 -11.94 -0.86
C LEU A 4 3.68 -11.42 -2.05
N TYR A 5 4.07 -10.30 -2.68
CA TYR A 5 3.26 -9.74 -3.77
C TYR A 5 3.40 -10.51 -5.10
N GLY A 6 4.61 -10.97 -5.44
CA GLY A 6 4.88 -11.67 -6.70
C GLY A 6 4.23 -13.06 -6.80
N LEU A 7 4.03 -13.72 -5.66
CA LEU A 7 3.39 -15.05 -5.62
C LEU A 7 1.89 -15.01 -5.93
N SER A 8 1.22 -13.87 -5.77
CA SER A 8 -0.20 -13.75 -6.13
C SER A 8 -0.43 -13.58 -7.63
N GLN A 9 0.55 -13.09 -8.40
CA GLN A 9 0.41 -12.91 -9.85
C GLN A 9 0.96 -14.09 -10.67
N LYS A 10 2.00 -14.76 -10.18
CA LYS A 10 2.67 -15.85 -10.93
C LYS A 10 1.81 -17.12 -11.10
N SER A 11 0.67 -17.22 -10.41
CA SER A 11 -0.30 -18.32 -10.57
C SER A 11 -1.14 -18.22 -11.85
N SER A 12 -1.08 -17.12 -12.61
CA SER A 12 -1.89 -16.95 -13.83
C SER A 12 -1.24 -17.49 -15.12
N GLY A 13 -0.07 -18.13 -15.03
CA GLY A 13 0.59 -18.77 -16.17
C GLY A 13 0.22 -20.24 -16.33
N SER A 14 -0.70 -20.51 -17.25
CA SER A 14 -1.02 -21.81 -17.88
C SER A 14 -1.50 -22.98 -16.99
N VAL A 15 -2.77 -22.94 -16.58
CA VAL A 15 -3.63 -24.14 -16.57
C VAL A 15 -4.98 -23.74 -17.17
N GLN A 16 -5.23 -24.20 -18.38
CA GLN A 16 -6.54 -24.11 -19.01
C GLN A 16 -7.40 -25.26 -18.47
N MET A 17 -8.17 -25.01 -17.41
CA MET A 17 -9.30 -25.88 -17.04
C MET A 17 -10.36 -25.16 -16.19
N SER A 18 -11.55 -25.00 -16.79
CA SER A 18 -12.88 -24.80 -16.19
C SER A 18 -13.11 -23.62 -15.23
N ASN A 19 -13.67 -22.54 -15.79
CA ASN A 19 -14.96 -21.90 -15.46
C ASN A 19 -15.51 -21.96 -14.02
N THR A 20 -14.67 -22.01 -12.99
CA THR A 20 -15.13 -22.04 -11.60
C THR A 20 -14.46 -20.92 -10.84
N SER A 21 -15.11 -19.75 -10.87
CA SER A 21 -14.95 -18.73 -9.84
C SER A 21 -15.20 -19.37 -8.48
N THR A 22 -14.13 -19.87 -7.85
CA THR A 22 -14.22 -20.69 -6.64
C THR A 22 -14.62 -19.78 -5.46
N PRO A 23 -15.72 -20.07 -4.74
CA PRO A 23 -16.19 -19.25 -3.62
C PRO A 23 -15.13 -19.08 -2.50
N SER A 24 -14.18 -20.01 -2.43
CA SER A 24 -13.00 -19.94 -1.56
C SER A 24 -12.12 -18.71 -1.83
N ASN A 25 -11.88 -18.37 -3.11
CA ASN A 25 -11.03 -17.23 -3.50
C ASN A 25 -11.71 -15.90 -3.19
N ALA A 26 -13.02 -15.81 -3.43
CA ALA A 26 -13.81 -14.63 -3.08
C ALA A 26 -13.85 -14.40 -1.56
N ARG A 27 -14.05 -15.47 -0.79
CA ARG A 27 -14.02 -15.42 0.68
C ARG A 27 -12.65 -14.99 1.22
N ALA A 28 -11.57 -15.58 0.69
CA ALA A 28 -10.21 -15.21 1.09
C ALA A 28 -9.90 -13.74 0.75
N ARG A 29 -10.34 -13.25 -0.42
CA ARG A 29 -10.21 -11.82 -0.78
C ARG A 29 -10.97 -10.92 0.18
N ALA A 30 -12.23 -11.24 0.49
CA ALA A 30 -13.03 -10.47 1.43
C ALA A 30 -12.38 -10.40 2.82
N MET A 31 -11.87 -11.52 3.33
CA MET A 31 -11.14 -11.57 4.61
C MET A 31 -9.87 -10.71 4.61
N ARG A 32 -9.10 -10.72 3.51
CA ARG A 32 -7.89 -9.88 3.37
C ARG A 32 -8.24 -8.38 3.40
N LEU A 33 -9.30 -7.99 2.67
CA LEU A 33 -9.77 -6.61 2.64
C LEU A 33 -10.30 -6.17 4.01
N GLU A 34 -11.08 -7.02 4.68
CA GLU A 34 -11.56 -6.78 6.04
C GLU A 34 -10.39 -6.60 7.03
N ALA A 35 -9.40 -7.50 6.99
CA ALA A 35 -8.21 -7.39 7.82
C ALA A 35 -7.43 -6.10 7.56
N ALA A 36 -7.29 -5.69 6.30
CA ALA A 36 -6.61 -4.44 5.95
C ALA A 36 -7.35 -3.20 6.47
N ARG A 37 -8.69 -3.20 6.44
CA ARG A 37 -9.52 -2.15 7.05
C ARG A 37 -9.36 -2.14 8.58
N GLU A 38 -9.28 -3.30 9.20
CA GLU A 38 -9.08 -3.39 10.65
C GLU A 38 -7.69 -2.86 11.07
N VAL A 39 -6.65 -3.12 10.26
CA VAL A 39 -5.33 -2.49 10.47
C VAL A 39 -5.43 -0.97 10.37
N ALA A 40 -6.17 -0.42 9.41
CA ALA A 40 -6.39 1.03 9.32
C ALA A 40 -7.08 1.58 10.58
N ARG A 41 -8.09 0.87 11.11
CA ARG A 41 -8.77 1.23 12.35
C ARG A 41 -7.82 1.23 13.55
N LEU A 42 -6.97 0.22 13.68
CA LEU A 42 -5.97 0.12 14.76
C LEU A 42 -4.89 1.20 14.66
N VAL A 43 -4.42 1.50 13.46
CA VAL A 43 -3.45 2.58 13.20
C VAL A 43 -4.04 3.93 13.59
N GLU A 44 -5.30 4.17 13.23
CA GLU A 44 -6.02 5.39 13.58
C GLU A 44 -6.26 5.51 15.10
N LEU A 45 -6.70 4.43 15.75
CA LEU A 45 -6.85 4.40 17.21
C LEU A 45 -5.53 4.72 17.91
N ARG A 46 -4.45 4.08 17.47
CA ARG A 46 -3.10 4.32 17.97
C ARG A 46 -2.69 5.77 17.80
N ARG A 47 -2.96 6.35 16.62
CA ARG A 47 -2.70 7.76 16.33
C ARG A 47 -3.43 8.68 17.30
N ARG A 48 -4.69 8.41 17.60
CA ARG A 48 -5.49 9.21 18.54
C ARG A 48 -4.96 9.12 19.97
N LEU A 49 -4.52 7.94 20.40
CA LEU A 49 -4.04 7.71 21.77
C LEU A 49 -2.63 8.24 22.02
N TRP A 50 -1.71 8.11 21.05
CA TRP A 50 -0.28 8.38 21.26
C TRP A 50 0.33 9.38 20.27
N GLY A 51 -0.47 9.97 19.38
CA GLY A 51 0.01 10.82 18.31
C GLY A 51 0.73 10.06 17.19
N LEU A 52 1.22 10.82 16.21
CA LEU A 52 1.89 10.27 15.03
C LEU A 52 3.40 10.06 15.22
N ASP A 53 4.00 10.67 16.23
CA ASP A 53 5.45 10.80 16.34
C ASP A 53 6.17 9.50 16.72
N ARG A 54 5.44 8.50 17.22
CA ARG A 54 6.02 7.25 17.74
C ARG A 54 5.78 6.03 16.86
N ILE A 55 5.56 6.14 15.56
CA ILE A 55 5.37 4.94 14.71
C ILE A 55 6.65 4.07 14.71
N SER A 56 6.53 2.83 15.18
CA SER A 56 7.61 1.85 15.16
C SER A 56 7.83 1.33 13.73
N ALA A 57 9.06 1.01 13.37
CA ALA A 57 9.38 0.48 12.05
C ALA A 57 8.54 -0.76 11.66
N PRO A 58 8.26 -1.74 12.55
CA PRO A 58 7.41 -2.88 12.22
C PRO A 58 5.97 -2.48 11.86
N LEU A 59 5.42 -1.42 12.46
CA LEU A 59 4.08 -0.94 12.12
C LEU A 59 4.01 -0.45 10.67
N SER A 60 5.10 0.10 10.15
CA SER A 60 5.15 0.57 8.76
C SER A 60 5.00 -0.57 7.76
N GLN A 61 5.50 -1.77 8.07
CA GLN A 61 5.31 -2.96 7.23
C GLN A 61 3.83 -3.38 7.17
N TRP A 62 3.13 -3.41 8.30
CA TRP A 62 1.70 -3.74 8.35
C TRP A 62 0.83 -2.70 7.63
N VAL A 63 1.18 -1.42 7.75
CA VAL A 63 0.54 -0.33 7.01
C VAL A 63 0.71 -0.54 5.50
N THR A 64 1.90 -0.86 5.04
CA THR A 64 2.17 -1.10 3.62
C THR A 64 1.44 -2.32 3.08
N ILE A 65 1.48 -3.47 3.77
CA ILE A 65 0.75 -4.67 3.35
C ILE A 65 -0.75 -4.37 3.21
N SER A 66 -1.31 -3.61 4.16
CA SER A 66 -2.71 -3.22 4.15
C SER A 66 -3.03 -2.26 3.01
N LEU A 67 -2.16 -1.28 2.73
CA LEU A 67 -2.29 -0.37 1.58
C LEU A 67 -2.32 -1.10 0.26
N LEU A 68 -1.38 -2.03 0.05
CA LEU A 68 -1.32 -2.83 -1.16
C LEU A 68 -2.55 -3.73 -1.31
N THR A 69 -3.01 -4.33 -0.20
CA THR A 69 -4.23 -5.15 -0.19
C THR A 69 -5.47 -4.34 -0.54
N LEU A 70 -5.61 -3.12 0.00
CA LEU A 70 -6.73 -2.22 -0.30
C LEU A 70 -6.67 -1.68 -1.73
N LEU A 71 -5.47 -1.58 -2.31
CA LEU A 71 -5.30 -1.19 -3.71
C LEU A 71 -5.96 -2.19 -4.68
N GLU A 72 -6.11 -3.46 -4.28
CA GLU A 72 -6.85 -4.46 -5.07
C GLU A 72 -8.36 -4.16 -5.17
N ASP A 73 -8.92 -3.34 -4.27
CA ASP A 73 -10.33 -3.00 -4.25
C ASP A 73 -10.62 -1.65 -3.56
N LEU A 74 -10.50 -0.58 -4.35
CA LEU A 74 -10.93 0.77 -3.98
C LEU A 74 -12.36 1.09 -4.46
N SER A 75 -13.19 0.09 -4.78
CA SER A 75 -14.56 0.35 -5.27
C SER A 75 -15.50 0.80 -4.14
N THR A 76 -15.26 0.33 -2.92
CA THR A 76 -16.09 0.58 -1.74
C THR A 76 -15.62 1.81 -0.95
N PRO A 77 -16.54 2.62 -0.40
CA PRO A 77 -16.17 3.80 0.37
C PRO A 77 -15.34 3.44 1.61
N GLU A 78 -15.60 2.30 2.24
CA GLU A 78 -14.86 1.84 3.42
C GLU A 78 -13.41 1.51 3.08
N SER A 79 -13.15 0.88 1.93
CA SER A 79 -11.77 0.63 1.47
C SER A 79 -11.05 1.93 1.14
N LYS A 80 -11.74 2.90 0.51
CA LYS A 80 -11.15 4.21 0.20
C LYS A 80 -10.77 4.97 1.46
N GLU A 81 -11.65 5.03 2.45
CA GLU A 81 -11.38 5.70 3.72
C GLU A 81 -10.21 5.04 4.47
N ALA A 82 -10.21 3.70 4.56
CA ALA A 82 -9.11 2.95 5.15
C ALA A 82 -7.78 3.21 4.43
N PHE A 83 -7.80 3.25 3.10
CA PHE A 83 -6.62 3.54 2.28
C PHE A 83 -6.09 4.94 2.55
N VAL A 84 -6.95 5.96 2.55
CA VAL A 84 -6.57 7.36 2.86
C VAL A 84 -5.93 7.45 4.24
N SER A 85 -6.54 6.83 5.26
CA SER A 85 -6.02 6.84 6.63
C SER A 85 -4.61 6.23 6.72
N LEU A 86 -4.40 5.09 6.05
CA LEU A 86 -3.09 4.43 6.00
C LEU A 86 -2.06 5.23 5.20
N CYS A 87 -2.45 5.91 4.12
CA CYS A 87 -1.57 6.81 3.36
C CYS A 87 -1.06 7.96 4.23
N VAL A 88 -1.92 8.55 5.06
CA VAL A 88 -1.53 9.60 6.01
C VAL A 88 -0.53 9.05 7.02
N ALA A 89 -0.80 7.88 7.61
CA ALA A 89 0.11 7.23 8.56
C ALA A 89 1.49 6.93 7.92
N LEU A 90 1.50 6.38 6.70
CA LEU A 90 2.73 6.08 5.97
C LEU A 90 3.51 7.35 5.63
N ARG A 91 2.83 8.42 5.22
CA ARG A 91 3.48 9.72 4.93
C ARG A 91 4.20 10.26 6.16
N VAL A 92 3.59 10.14 7.34
CA VAL A 92 4.23 10.60 8.58
C VAL A 92 5.43 9.73 8.92
N SER A 93 5.33 8.40 8.76
CA SER A 93 6.47 7.49 8.90
C SER A 93 7.61 7.80 7.92
N ALA A 94 7.28 8.15 6.67
CA ALA A 94 8.25 8.54 5.64
C ALA A 94 9.03 9.82 5.97
N ARG A 95 8.53 10.66 6.88
CA ARG A 95 9.31 11.79 7.41
C ARG A 95 10.47 11.33 8.30
N ARG A 96 10.37 10.15 8.89
CA ARG A 96 11.28 9.64 9.93
C ARG A 96 12.15 8.48 9.45
N TRP A 97 11.60 7.62 8.58
CA TRP A 97 12.26 6.39 8.14
C TRP A 97 12.39 6.36 6.63
N GLU A 98 13.62 6.20 6.13
CA GLU A 98 13.90 6.12 4.70
C GLU A 98 13.17 4.96 4.01
N HIS A 99 13.06 3.80 4.66
CA HIS A 99 12.32 2.67 4.07
C HIS A 99 10.85 3.03 3.76
N SER A 100 10.21 3.86 4.59
CA SER A 100 8.83 4.28 4.40
C SER A 100 8.68 5.26 3.23
N LYS A 101 9.74 6.00 2.86
CA LYS A 101 9.78 6.81 1.64
C LYS A 101 9.63 5.94 0.39
N GLY A 102 10.44 4.88 0.30
CA GLY A 102 10.39 3.93 -0.81
C GLY A 102 9.03 3.24 -0.91
N LEU A 103 8.43 2.87 0.22
CA LEU A 103 7.10 2.25 0.24
C LEU A 103 5.99 3.21 -0.21
N LEU A 104 6.05 4.49 0.18
CA LEU A 104 5.09 5.49 -0.30
C LEU A 104 5.18 5.67 -1.82
N ARG A 105 6.41 5.67 -2.38
CA ARG A 105 6.65 5.74 -3.82
C ARG A 105 6.13 4.50 -4.55
N LEU A 106 6.33 3.31 -3.98
CA LEU A 106 5.82 2.05 -4.51
C LEU A 106 4.28 2.08 -4.58
N THR A 107 3.59 2.51 -3.51
CA THR A 107 2.13 2.60 -3.53
C THR A 107 1.63 3.59 -4.59
N GLN A 108 2.31 4.73 -4.76
CA GLN A 108 1.98 5.69 -5.82
C GLN A 108 2.14 5.07 -7.21
N HIS A 109 3.26 4.38 -7.45
CA HIS A 109 3.55 3.75 -8.74
C HIS A 109 2.54 2.66 -9.06
N LEU A 110 2.24 1.78 -8.11
CA LEU A 110 1.27 0.70 -8.29
C LEU A 110 -0.14 1.22 -8.54
N ALA A 111 -0.53 2.32 -7.89
CA ALA A 111 -1.82 2.95 -8.16
C ALA A 111 -1.91 3.49 -9.59
N PHE A 112 -0.84 4.12 -10.08
CA PHE A 112 -0.75 4.62 -11.45
C PHE A 112 -0.76 3.47 -12.47
N GLN A 113 0.03 2.41 -12.24
CA GLN A 113 0.08 1.24 -13.12
C GLN A 113 -1.24 0.47 -13.19
N SER A 114 -2.00 0.46 -12.10
CA SER A 114 -3.28 -0.26 -12.03
C SER A 114 -4.44 0.52 -12.66
N CYS A 115 -4.18 1.70 -13.25
CA CYS A 115 -5.21 2.62 -13.78
C CYS A 115 -6.32 2.95 -12.77
N LEU A 116 -6.04 2.83 -11.47
CA LEU A 116 -7.02 3.06 -10.42
C LEU A 116 -7.14 4.55 -10.14
N THR A 117 -8.37 5.05 -10.07
CA THR A 117 -8.62 6.41 -9.61
C THR A 117 -8.36 6.48 -8.12
N LEU A 118 -7.19 7.00 -7.75
CA LEU A 118 -6.84 7.27 -6.36
C LEU A 118 -7.85 8.25 -5.74
N PRO A 119 -8.20 8.09 -4.45
CA PRO A 119 -9.01 9.07 -3.74
C PRO A 119 -8.33 10.46 -3.81
N PRO A 120 -9.08 11.54 -4.13
CA PRO A 120 -8.52 12.87 -4.35
C PRO A 120 -7.75 13.40 -3.13
N GLU A 121 -8.12 12.96 -1.92
CA GLU A 121 -7.48 13.30 -0.66
C GLU A 121 -6.03 12.80 -0.58
N THR A 122 -5.68 11.75 -1.34
CA THR A 122 -4.32 11.20 -1.37
C THR A 122 -3.39 11.92 -2.33
N ILE A 123 -3.92 12.60 -3.34
CA ILE A 123 -3.16 13.34 -4.35
C ILE A 123 -2.20 14.37 -3.71
N PRO A 124 -2.62 15.25 -2.78
CA PRO A 124 -1.70 16.18 -2.12
C PRO A 124 -0.65 15.46 -1.27
N LEU A 125 -1.00 14.31 -0.65
CA LEU A 125 -0.06 13.53 0.16
C LEU A 125 1.14 13.03 -0.67
N TYR A 126 0.90 12.68 -1.93
CA TYR A 126 1.94 12.26 -2.86
C TYR A 126 2.68 13.44 -3.49
N ARG A 127 1.98 14.54 -3.85
CA ARG A 127 2.60 15.75 -4.40
C ARG A 127 3.59 16.39 -3.41
N ASP A 128 3.12 16.66 -2.20
CA ASP A 128 3.96 17.24 -1.14
C ASP A 128 5.12 16.32 -0.73
N PHE A 129 5.10 15.03 -1.10
CA PHE A 129 6.21 14.12 -0.90
C PHE A 129 7.28 14.30 -1.97
N GLN A 130 6.86 14.41 -3.23
CA GLN A 130 7.75 14.68 -4.37
C GLN A 130 8.43 16.04 -4.20
N ASP A 131 7.69 17.07 -3.79
CA ASP A 131 8.19 18.44 -3.79
C ASP A 131 9.11 18.78 -2.60
N LEU A 132 8.94 18.11 -1.45
CA LEU A 132 9.56 18.54 -0.19
C LEU A 132 10.60 17.58 0.40
N LYS A 133 10.65 16.31 -0.04
CA LYS A 133 11.44 15.26 0.65
C LYS A 133 12.12 14.24 -0.26
N TRP A 134 11.89 14.33 -1.57
CA TRP A 134 12.47 13.45 -2.56
C TRP A 134 13.62 14.17 -3.27
N GLY A 135 14.85 13.78 -2.97
CA GLY A 135 16.05 14.35 -3.58
C GLY A 135 16.62 13.47 -4.70
N PRO A 136 17.62 13.98 -5.45
CA PRO A 136 18.30 13.20 -6.49
C PRO A 136 18.99 11.94 -5.94
N GLU A 137 19.42 11.94 -4.67
CA GLU A 137 19.94 10.75 -3.99
C GLU A 137 18.87 9.68 -3.74
N ASP A 138 17.61 10.09 -3.50
CA ASP A 138 16.49 9.16 -3.34
C ASP A 138 16.16 8.50 -4.70
N ASP A 139 16.29 9.22 -5.82
CA ASP A 139 16.16 8.65 -7.17
C ASP A 139 17.23 7.61 -7.48
N GLU A 140 18.47 7.81 -7.04
CA GLU A 140 19.53 6.80 -7.20
C GLU A 140 19.28 5.57 -6.32
N LYS A 141 18.93 5.79 -5.04
CA LYS A 141 18.70 4.71 -4.06
C LYS A 141 17.44 3.88 -4.36
N PHE A 142 16.37 4.53 -4.81
CA PHE A 142 15.06 3.91 -5.00
C PHE A 142 14.63 3.82 -6.47
N GLY A 143 15.35 4.43 -7.42
CA GLY A 143 15.11 4.24 -8.86
C GLY A 143 15.25 2.78 -9.28
N ALA A 144 16.13 2.03 -8.59
CA ALA A 144 16.24 0.59 -8.73
C ALA A 144 14.99 -0.16 -8.23
N LEU A 145 14.19 0.36 -7.29
CA LEU A 145 12.91 -0.29 -6.90
C LEU A 145 11.85 -0.16 -8.00
N GLY A 146 11.92 0.87 -8.83
CA GLY A 146 11.09 0.99 -10.03
C GLY A 146 11.47 -0.01 -11.12
N GLN A 147 12.74 -0.44 -11.19
CA GLN A 147 13.26 -1.38 -12.18
C GLN A 147 13.27 -2.85 -11.71
N SER A 148 13.58 -3.11 -10.43
CA SER A 148 13.76 -4.46 -9.86
C SER A 148 12.46 -5.18 -9.49
N PHE A 149 11.32 -4.48 -9.49
CA PHE A 149 10.01 -5.11 -9.34
C PHE A 149 9.45 -5.64 -10.68
N TRP A 150 10.19 -5.46 -11.77
CA TRP A 150 9.83 -5.84 -13.15
C TRP A 150 10.84 -6.81 -13.79
N MET A 151 11.59 -7.56 -12.99
CA MET A 151 12.27 -8.80 -13.41
C MET A 151 11.79 -9.99 -12.59
#